data_AF-H5UXK9-F1
#
_entry.id   AF-H5UXK9-F1
#
_cell.length_a   1.000
_cell.length_b   1.000
_cell.length_c   1.000
_cell.angle_alpha   90.00
_cell.angle_beta   90.00
_cell.angle_gamma   90.00
#
_symmetry.space_group_name_H-M   'P 1'
#
loop_
_entity.id
_entity.type
_entity.pdbx_description
1 polymer ?
#
loop_
_entity_poly.entity_id
_entity_poly.type
_entity_poly.pdbx_seq_one_letter_code
_entity_poly.pdbx_strand_id
1 'polypeptide(L)'
;MNLNNLDLINKTFYPGWLMVSQLRSGQEIQDGDALYRRACRWVAEAREALTDGGYSAASCERMLYAYCALLDESVLNRDRQDDGYRKWRRDPLQARFFSTLNAGEELWELIRTVLREPAPDSAVLTCLYRTLQLGFVGQYREQDDERREDVVRALGERVPPFALSEDAPVVVRASRLRSGRRMYWLGWAAGIVVLAALWLIFSSSLAQMVAQIAGQG
;
A
#
# COMPACT_ATOMS: atom_id res chain seq x y z
N MET A 1 3.23 -3.54 -26.31
CA MET A 1 4.44 -3.06 -25.61
C MET A 1 5.57 -4.06 -25.84
N ASN A 2 6.75 -3.62 -26.29
CA ASN A 2 7.89 -4.52 -26.50
C ASN A 2 8.58 -4.85 -25.16
N LEU A 3 9.18 -6.04 -25.02
CA LEU A 3 9.89 -6.48 -23.80
C LEU A 3 10.95 -5.46 -23.34
N ASN A 4 11.68 -4.87 -24.29
CA ASN A 4 12.71 -3.86 -24.02
C ASN A 4 12.14 -2.58 -23.37
N ASN A 5 10.92 -2.19 -23.73
CA ASN A 5 10.27 -1.02 -23.16
C ASN A 5 9.88 -1.25 -21.70
N LEU A 6 9.44 -2.48 -21.38
CA LEU A 6 9.07 -2.85 -20.02
C LEU A 6 10.31 -2.99 -19.13
N ASP A 7 11.40 -3.54 -19.66
CA ASP A 7 12.69 -3.61 -18.97
C ASP A 7 13.23 -2.20 -18.66
N LEU A 8 13.17 -1.28 -19.63
CA LEU A 8 13.57 0.11 -19.43
C LEU A 8 12.77 0.79 -18.32
N ILE A 9 11.44 0.66 -18.32
CA ILE A 9 10.57 1.24 -17.28
C ILE A 9 10.90 0.65 -15.92
N ASN A 10 10.98 -0.68 -15.84
CA ASN A 10 11.28 -1.36 -14.59
C ASN A 10 12.62 -0.90 -14.04
N LYS A 11 13.69 -0.95 -14.84
CA LYS A 11 15.03 -0.47 -14.45
C LYS A 11 15.02 0.99 -13.98
N THR A 12 14.27 1.84 -14.69
CA THR A 12 14.20 3.28 -14.42
C THR A 12 13.51 3.60 -13.10
N PHE A 13 12.36 2.99 -12.82
CA PHE A 13 11.54 3.34 -11.66
C PHE A 13 11.77 2.43 -10.43
N TYR A 14 12.43 1.28 -10.60
CA TYR A 14 12.65 0.31 -9.53
C TYR A 14 13.26 0.90 -8.26
N PRO A 15 14.28 1.79 -8.30
CA PRO A 15 14.86 2.34 -7.07
C PRO A 15 13.85 3.07 -6.19
N GLY A 16 12.97 3.89 -6.76
CA GLY A 16 11.94 4.58 -6.00
C GLY A 16 10.78 3.67 -5.61
N TRP A 17 10.37 2.73 -6.46
CA TRP A 17 9.37 1.73 -6.08
C TRP A 17 9.82 0.86 -4.91
N LEU A 18 11.10 0.47 -4.89
CA LEU A 18 11.71 -0.24 -3.77
C LEU A 18 11.72 0.63 -2.51
N MET A 19 12.09 1.91 -2.62
CA MET A 19 12.03 2.85 -1.50
C MET A 19 10.60 2.98 -0.95
N VAL A 20 9.60 3.13 -1.81
CA VAL A 20 8.18 3.19 -1.40
C VAL A 20 7.79 1.92 -0.65
N SER A 21 8.13 0.74 -1.17
CA SER A 21 7.89 -0.54 -0.51
C SER A 21 8.53 -0.62 0.89
N GLN A 22 9.80 -0.20 1.00
CA GLN A 22 10.54 -0.13 2.25
C GLN A 22 9.89 0.81 3.28
N LEU A 23 9.51 2.01 2.86
CA LEU A 23 8.83 2.99 3.73
C LEU A 23 7.48 2.47 4.21
N ARG A 24 6.70 1.82 3.33
CA ARG A 24 5.43 1.19 3.71
C ARG A 24 5.60 0.00 4.64
N SER A 25 6.76 -0.67 4.61
CA SER A 25 7.13 -1.71 5.59
C SER A 25 7.50 -1.16 6.97
N GLY A 26 7.51 0.18 7.13
CA GLY A 26 7.75 0.86 8.40
C GLY A 26 9.19 1.32 8.61
N GLN A 27 10.03 1.33 7.56
CA GLN A 27 11.40 1.83 7.64
C GLN A 27 11.42 3.32 8.01
N GLU A 28 12.31 3.67 8.93
CA GLU A 28 12.51 5.05 9.38
C GLU A 28 13.52 5.78 8.50
N ILE A 29 13.30 7.09 8.32
CA ILE A 29 14.20 7.95 7.56
C ILE A 29 15.08 8.70 8.55
N GLN A 30 16.36 8.30 8.63
CA GLN A 30 17.34 8.92 9.52
C GLN A 30 17.87 10.25 8.96
N ASP A 31 18.18 10.31 7.67
CA ASP A 31 18.66 11.50 6.96
C ASP A 31 17.70 11.82 5.81
N GLY A 32 16.80 12.77 6.07
CA GLY A 32 15.78 13.21 5.13
C GLY A 32 16.36 13.94 3.94
N ASP A 33 17.39 14.77 4.16
CA ASP A 33 18.04 15.53 3.09
C ASP A 33 18.81 14.62 2.12
N ALA A 34 19.50 13.58 2.61
CA ALA A 34 20.17 12.61 1.75
C ALA A 34 19.17 11.78 0.93
N LEU A 35 18.08 11.34 1.56
CA LEU A 35 17.02 10.64 0.84
C LEU A 35 16.38 11.54 -0.23
N TYR A 36 16.14 12.81 0.09
CA TYR A 36 15.58 13.79 -0.83
C TYR A 36 16.48 14.03 -2.04
N ARG A 37 17.78 14.25 -1.82
CA ARG A 37 18.75 14.37 -2.92
C ARG A 37 18.75 13.13 -3.80
N ARG A 38 18.62 11.94 -3.21
CA ARG A 38 18.55 10.67 -3.96
C ARG A 38 17.27 10.59 -4.79
N ALA A 39 16.12 10.93 -4.21
CA ALA A 39 14.85 10.96 -4.91
C ALA A 39 14.86 11.95 -6.09
N CYS A 40 15.41 13.16 -5.90
CA CYS A 40 15.57 14.12 -7.00
C CYS A 40 16.46 13.57 -8.12
N ARG A 41 17.56 12.87 -7.79
CA ARG A 41 18.40 12.23 -8.81
C ARG A 41 17.64 11.16 -9.58
N TRP A 42 16.90 10.29 -8.90
CA TRP A 42 16.08 9.28 -9.59
C TRP A 42 15.05 9.90 -10.54
N VAL A 43 14.41 11.00 -10.17
CA VAL A 43 13.45 11.68 -11.06
C VAL A 43 14.16 12.29 -12.27
N ALA A 44 15.34 12.88 -12.09
CA ALA A 44 16.13 13.45 -13.18
C ALA A 44 16.66 12.37 -14.13
N GLU A 45 17.27 11.31 -13.60
CA GLU A 45 17.76 10.15 -14.34
C GLU A 45 16.62 9.44 -15.07
N ALA A 46 15.44 9.33 -14.44
CA ALA A 46 14.27 8.76 -15.09
C ALA A 46 13.78 9.60 -16.27
N ARG A 47 13.83 10.93 -16.17
CA ARG A 47 13.49 11.81 -17.29
C ARG A 47 14.42 11.58 -18.48
N GLU A 48 15.72 11.58 -18.23
CA GLU A 48 16.73 11.34 -19.26
C GLU A 48 16.55 9.96 -19.90
N ALA A 49 16.46 8.90 -19.10
CA ALA A 49 16.29 7.53 -19.59
C ALA A 49 15.01 7.33 -20.44
N LEU A 50 13.91 7.99 -20.08
CA LEU A 50 12.67 7.92 -20.87
C LEU A 50 12.78 8.72 -22.17
N THR A 51 13.40 9.90 -22.15
CA THR A 51 13.63 10.69 -23.35
C THR A 51 14.55 9.96 -24.32
N ASP A 52 15.66 9.39 -23.84
CA ASP A 52 16.59 8.58 -24.64
C ASP A 52 15.95 7.29 -25.13
N GLY A 53 15.01 6.74 -24.36
CA GLY A 53 14.16 5.61 -24.75
C GLY A 53 13.13 5.94 -25.83
N GLY A 54 13.06 7.20 -26.29
CA GLY A 54 12.16 7.63 -27.36
C GLY A 54 10.71 7.85 -26.93
N TYR A 55 10.43 7.94 -25.62
CA TYR A 55 9.08 8.26 -25.15
C TYR A 55 8.72 9.72 -25.45
N SER A 56 7.44 9.96 -25.76
CA SER A 56 6.94 11.31 -25.99
C SER A 56 7.08 12.16 -24.72
N ALA A 57 7.25 13.48 -24.87
CA ALA A 57 7.33 14.40 -23.73
C ALA A 57 6.10 14.26 -22.80
N ALA A 58 4.90 14.12 -23.38
CA ALA A 58 3.67 13.91 -22.63
C ALA A 58 3.68 12.57 -21.85
N SER A 59 4.16 11.49 -22.47
CA SER A 59 4.30 10.19 -21.78
C SER A 59 5.30 10.28 -20.62
N CYS A 60 6.47 10.90 -20.85
CA CYS A 60 7.48 11.13 -19.81
C CYS A 60 6.90 11.93 -18.64
N GLU A 61 6.20 13.02 -18.93
CA GLU A 61 5.61 13.89 -17.92
C GLU A 61 4.58 13.13 -17.07
N ARG A 62 3.65 12.41 -17.69
CA ARG A 62 2.63 11.61 -16.99
C ARG A 62 3.24 10.51 -16.11
N MET A 63 4.28 9.82 -16.59
CA MET A 63 4.98 8.79 -15.81
C MET A 63 5.74 9.37 -14.62
N LEU A 64 6.48 10.46 -14.82
CA LEU A 64 7.24 11.12 -13.77
C LEU A 64 6.33 11.79 -12.73
N TYR A 65 5.17 12.28 -13.16
CA TYR A 65 4.16 12.85 -12.29
C TYR A 65 3.63 11.81 -11.31
N ALA A 66 3.19 10.65 -11.83
CA ALA A 66 2.76 9.52 -11.00
C ALA A 66 3.86 9.06 -10.03
N TYR A 67 5.10 9.02 -10.50
CA TYR A 67 6.25 8.65 -9.67
C TYR A 67 6.50 9.64 -8.53
N CYS A 68 6.50 10.95 -8.80
CA CYS A 68 6.67 11.96 -7.76
C CYS A 68 5.52 11.94 -6.74
N ALA A 69 4.28 11.83 -7.22
CA ALA A 69 3.10 11.73 -6.36
C ALA A 69 3.19 10.52 -5.41
N LEU A 70 3.60 9.35 -5.93
CA LEU A 70 3.80 8.15 -5.13
C LEU A 70 4.90 8.33 -4.08
N LEU A 71 6.06 8.86 -4.47
CA LEU A 71 7.18 9.07 -3.56
C LEU A 71 6.81 10.04 -2.43
N ASP A 72 6.20 11.18 -2.78
CA ASP A 72 5.76 12.18 -1.81
C ASP A 72 4.75 11.60 -0.83
N GLU A 73 3.74 10.92 -1.36
CA GLU A 73 2.72 10.29 -0.55
C GLU A 73 3.33 9.25 0.40
N SER A 74 4.24 8.41 -0.09
CA SER A 74 4.89 7.35 0.72
C SER A 74 5.72 7.90 1.88
N VAL A 75 6.25 9.12 1.77
CA VAL A 75 7.01 9.78 2.84
C VAL A 75 6.07 10.49 3.81
N LEU A 76 5.11 11.26 3.28
CA LEU A 76 4.23 12.15 4.04
C LEU A 76 3.10 11.41 4.78
N ASN A 77 2.64 10.26 4.27
CA ASN A 77 1.53 9.50 4.83
C ASN A 77 1.92 8.50 5.93
N ARG A 78 3.17 8.52 6.39
CA ARG A 78 3.63 7.66 7.49
C ARG A 78 3.23 8.27 8.83
N ASP A 79 2.96 7.41 9.81
CA ASP A 79 2.66 7.80 11.20
C ASP A 79 3.91 8.27 11.99
N ARG A 80 4.89 8.89 11.30
CA ARG A 80 6.15 9.36 11.89
C ARG A 80 6.55 10.71 11.32
N GLN A 81 6.89 11.64 12.21
CA GLN A 81 7.43 12.96 11.89
C GLN A 81 8.96 12.98 11.99
N ASP A 82 9.62 12.07 11.27
CA ASP A 82 11.07 11.98 11.21
C ASP A 82 11.67 13.07 10.28
N ASP A 83 12.98 13.01 10.06
CA ASP A 83 13.67 14.02 9.25
C ASP A 83 13.17 14.05 7.79
N GLY A 84 12.83 12.88 7.24
CA GLY A 84 12.21 12.76 5.92
C GLY A 84 10.87 13.48 5.84
N TYR A 85 10.00 13.31 6.85
CA TYR A 85 8.72 14.02 6.90
C TYR A 85 8.91 15.55 6.88
N ARG A 86 9.84 16.08 7.71
CA ARG A 86 10.11 17.53 7.75
C ARG A 86 10.63 18.06 6.41
N LYS A 87 11.52 17.32 5.76
CA LYS A 87 12.07 17.68 4.47
C LYS A 87 11.00 17.72 3.38
N TRP A 88 10.22 16.64 3.24
CA TRP A 88 9.16 16.54 2.22
C TRP A 88 8.01 17.51 2.47
N ARG A 89 7.67 17.80 3.72
CA ARG A 89 6.62 18.76 4.05
C ARG A 89 6.98 20.19 3.61
N ARG A 90 8.27 20.52 3.53
CA ARG A 90 8.74 21.84 3.09
C ARG A 90 8.83 21.97 1.57
N ASP A 91 9.29 20.92 0.89
CA ASP A 91 9.59 20.94 -0.54
C ASP A 91 9.27 19.57 -1.17
N PRO A 92 8.00 19.20 -1.36
CA PRO A 92 7.65 17.90 -1.94
C PRO A 92 8.05 17.84 -3.43
N LEU A 93 8.29 16.64 -3.95
CA LEU A 93 8.77 16.46 -5.33
C LEU A 93 7.75 16.96 -6.36
N GLN A 94 6.46 16.81 -6.10
CA GLN A 94 5.37 17.35 -6.93
C GLN A 94 5.46 18.89 -7.06
N ALA A 95 5.81 19.60 -5.99
CA ALA A 95 6.00 21.05 -6.04
C ALA A 95 7.27 21.39 -6.82
N ARG A 96 8.36 20.68 -6.54
CA ARG A 96 9.65 20.94 -7.18
C ARG A 96 9.66 20.69 -8.69
N PHE A 97 9.05 19.61 -9.15
CA PHE A 97 9.12 19.18 -10.55
C PHE A 97 7.90 19.57 -11.38
N PHE A 98 6.75 19.78 -10.75
CA PHE A 98 5.47 20.03 -11.43
C PHE A 98 4.73 21.27 -10.91
N SER A 99 5.31 22.02 -9.96
CA SER A 99 4.72 23.24 -9.41
C SER A 99 3.28 23.07 -8.87
N THR A 100 2.93 21.86 -8.42
CA THR A 100 1.63 21.55 -7.80
C THR A 100 1.81 21.06 -6.37
N LEU A 101 0.77 21.21 -5.56
CA LEU A 101 0.64 20.57 -4.24
C LEU A 101 -0.57 19.64 -4.18
N ASN A 102 -1.26 19.45 -5.30
CA ASN A 102 -2.53 18.72 -5.37
C ASN A 102 -2.41 17.39 -6.15
N ALA A 103 -1.24 16.77 -6.16
CA ALA A 103 -1.04 15.53 -6.92
C ALA A 103 -1.92 14.36 -6.44
N GLY A 104 -2.42 14.43 -5.20
CA GLY A 104 -3.38 13.48 -4.65
C GLY A 104 -4.71 13.42 -5.40
N GLU A 105 -5.17 14.52 -6.00
CA GLU A 105 -6.44 14.59 -6.75
C GLU A 105 -6.20 14.55 -8.26
N GLU A 106 -5.25 15.36 -8.73
CA GLU A 106 -4.87 15.48 -10.14
C GLU A 106 -4.41 14.13 -10.74
N LEU A 107 -3.76 13.26 -9.97
CA LEU A 107 -3.36 11.94 -10.47
C LEU A 107 -4.58 11.05 -10.80
N TRP A 108 -5.66 11.14 -10.03
CA TRP A 108 -6.89 10.39 -10.33
C TRP A 108 -7.60 10.94 -11.57
N GLU A 109 -7.57 12.25 -11.78
CA GLU A 109 -8.06 12.86 -13.02
C GLU A 109 -7.22 12.46 -14.23
N LEU A 110 -5.90 12.42 -14.07
CA LEU A 110 -4.99 11.92 -15.08
C LEU A 110 -5.32 10.47 -15.45
N ILE A 111 -5.51 9.57 -14.48
CA ILE A 111 -5.89 8.17 -14.72
C ILE A 111 -7.20 8.10 -15.51
N ARG A 112 -8.24 8.85 -15.10
CA ARG A 112 -9.53 8.89 -15.80
C ARG A 112 -9.39 9.42 -17.24
N THR A 113 -8.52 10.41 -17.44
CA THR A 113 -8.25 10.99 -18.77
C THR A 113 -7.57 9.98 -19.67
N VAL A 114 -6.50 9.33 -19.20
CA VAL A 114 -5.76 8.29 -19.94
C VAL A 114 -6.66 7.09 -20.27
N LEU A 115 -7.58 6.70 -19.38
CA LEU A 115 -8.57 5.65 -19.66
C LEU A 115 -9.62 6.04 -20.71
N ARG A 116 -9.82 7.32 -21.01
CA ARG A 116 -10.72 7.77 -22.09
C ARG A 116 -10.00 7.92 -23.43
N GLU A 117 -8.67 7.94 -23.43
CA GLU A 117 -7.90 7.97 -24.68
C GLU A 117 -8.16 6.69 -25.49
N PRO A 118 -8.29 6.78 -26.83
CA PRO A 118 -8.58 5.63 -27.68
C PRO A 118 -7.38 4.67 -27.79
N ALA A 119 -6.15 5.20 -27.69
CA ALA A 119 -4.91 4.43 -27.75
C ALA A 119 -3.85 5.05 -26.81
N PRO A 120 -4.03 4.92 -25.48
CA PRO A 120 -3.07 5.43 -24.50
C PRO A 120 -1.74 4.66 -24.58
N ASP A 121 -0.65 5.34 -24.23
CA ASP A 121 0.66 4.72 -24.13
C ASP A 121 0.67 3.63 -23.04
N SER A 122 0.97 2.39 -23.44
CA SER A 122 1.07 1.24 -22.54
C SER A 122 2.08 1.44 -21.40
N ALA A 123 3.14 2.22 -21.61
CA ALA A 123 4.12 2.55 -20.58
C ALA A 123 3.50 3.43 -19.48
N VAL A 124 2.74 4.44 -19.89
CA VAL A 124 2.01 5.33 -18.97
C VAL A 124 1.00 4.52 -18.17
N LEU A 125 0.19 3.69 -18.83
CA LEU A 125 -0.77 2.80 -18.15
C LEU A 125 -0.06 1.91 -17.12
N THR A 126 1.08 1.33 -17.47
CA THR A 126 1.87 0.47 -16.57
C THR A 126 2.35 1.24 -15.35
N CYS A 127 2.91 2.43 -15.52
CA CYS A 127 3.38 3.27 -14.41
C CYS A 127 2.25 3.75 -13.50
N LEU A 128 1.10 4.12 -14.06
CA LEU A 128 -0.11 4.48 -13.30
C LEU A 128 -0.60 3.29 -12.48
N TYR A 129 -0.70 2.12 -13.10
CA TYR A 129 -1.15 0.91 -12.42
C TYR A 129 -0.18 0.48 -11.31
N ARG A 130 1.13 0.56 -11.55
CA ARG A 130 2.17 0.32 -10.53
C ARG A 130 2.08 1.26 -9.36
N THR A 131 1.77 2.53 -9.62
CA THR A 131 1.57 3.54 -8.57
C THR A 131 0.43 3.14 -7.63
N LEU A 132 -0.70 2.67 -8.19
CA LEU A 132 -1.82 2.16 -7.40
C LEU A 132 -1.48 0.86 -6.66
N GLN A 133 -0.79 -0.09 -7.32
CA GLN A 133 -0.35 -1.36 -6.68
C GLN A 133 0.60 -1.13 -5.49
N LEU A 134 1.45 -0.10 -5.58
CA LEU A 134 2.36 0.29 -4.50
C LEU A 134 1.65 1.04 -3.37
N GLY A 135 0.34 1.25 -3.48
CA GLY A 135 -0.52 1.75 -2.41
C GLY A 135 -0.70 3.25 -2.40
N PHE A 136 -0.58 3.91 -3.56
CA PHE A 136 -1.05 5.29 -3.70
C PHE A 136 -2.57 5.36 -3.48
N VAL A 137 -2.99 6.29 -2.64
CA VAL A 137 -4.40 6.50 -2.29
C VAL A 137 -4.90 7.86 -2.79
N GLY A 138 -4.07 8.90 -2.70
CA GLY A 138 -4.47 10.28 -2.95
C GLY A 138 -5.46 10.81 -1.91
N GLN A 139 -6.27 11.81 -2.30
CA GLN A 139 -7.30 12.38 -1.41
C GLN A 139 -8.47 11.43 -1.10
N TYR A 140 -8.59 10.31 -1.82
CA TYR A 140 -9.69 9.35 -1.65
C TYR A 140 -9.57 8.46 -0.41
N ARG A 141 -8.88 8.88 0.65
CA ARG A 141 -8.68 8.08 1.87
C ARG A 141 -9.97 7.78 2.64
N GLU A 142 -11.04 8.56 2.42
CA GLU A 142 -12.20 8.57 3.32
C GLU A 142 -13.45 7.85 2.80
N GLN A 143 -13.48 7.35 1.57
CA GLN A 143 -14.66 6.65 1.05
C GLN A 143 -14.28 5.35 0.36
N ASP A 144 -14.88 4.25 0.80
CA ASP A 144 -14.94 2.94 0.14
C ASP A 144 -15.71 3.09 -1.19
N ASP A 145 -15.18 3.93 -2.07
CA ASP A 145 -15.81 4.37 -3.30
C ASP A 145 -15.63 3.22 -4.30
N GLU A 146 -16.70 2.47 -4.53
CA GLU A 146 -16.80 1.41 -5.57
C GLU A 146 -16.20 1.91 -6.90
N ARG A 147 -16.29 3.21 -7.17
CA ARG A 147 -15.68 3.88 -8.34
C ARG A 147 -14.16 3.72 -8.42
N ARG A 148 -13.44 3.63 -7.29
CA ARG A 148 -11.99 3.40 -7.28
C ARG A 148 -11.65 2.00 -7.71
N GLU A 149 -12.35 1.00 -7.18
CA GLU A 149 -12.15 -0.39 -7.57
C GLU A 149 -12.45 -0.60 -9.06
N ASP A 150 -13.49 0.06 -9.58
CA ASP A 150 -13.81 0.04 -10.99
C ASP A 150 -12.72 0.69 -11.85
N VAL A 151 -12.17 1.85 -11.43
CA VAL A 151 -11.06 2.50 -12.15
C VAL A 151 -9.79 1.66 -12.11
N VAL A 152 -9.45 1.06 -10.95
CA VAL A 152 -8.29 0.16 -10.81
C VAL A 152 -8.45 -1.07 -11.70
N ARG A 153 -9.67 -1.65 -11.75
CA ARG A 153 -9.99 -2.79 -12.60
C ARG A 153 -9.89 -2.46 -14.08
N ALA A 154 -10.52 -1.37 -14.52
CA ALA A 154 -10.46 -0.89 -15.89
C ALA A 154 -9.02 -0.55 -16.33
N LEU A 155 -8.20 -0.03 -15.41
CA LEU A 155 -6.79 0.21 -15.66
C LEU A 155 -6.02 -1.12 -15.79
N GLY A 156 -6.26 -2.08 -14.89
CA GLY A 156 -5.65 -3.41 -14.91
C GLY A 156 -5.96 -4.19 -16.19
N GLU A 157 -7.18 -4.09 -16.72
CA GLU A 157 -7.59 -4.76 -17.97
C GLU A 157 -6.85 -4.23 -19.21
N ARG A 158 -6.34 -2.99 -19.16
CA ARG A 158 -5.61 -2.36 -20.28
C ARG A 158 -4.10 -2.49 -20.19
N VAL A 159 -3.57 -2.88 -19.03
CA VAL A 159 -2.14 -3.13 -18.86
C VAL A 159 -1.82 -4.55 -19.31
N PRO A 160 -0.78 -4.78 -20.12
CA PRO A 160 -0.40 -6.13 -20.52
C PRO A 160 -0.19 -7.02 -19.29
N PRO A 161 -0.62 -8.31 -19.32
CA PRO A 161 -0.45 -9.22 -18.20
C PRO A 161 0.98 -9.22 -17.72
N PHE A 162 1.15 -9.09 -16.41
CA PHE A 162 2.46 -9.11 -15.82
C PHE A 162 3.07 -10.50 -16.07
N ALA A 163 4.05 -10.59 -16.98
CA ALA A 163 4.97 -11.71 -16.99
C ALA A 163 5.85 -11.55 -15.76
N LEU A 164 5.34 -11.95 -14.59
CA LEU A 164 6.22 -12.43 -13.53
C LEU A 164 7.09 -13.47 -14.22
N SER A 165 8.39 -13.20 -14.33
CA SER A 165 9.34 -14.30 -14.32
C SER A 165 9.00 -15.10 -13.07
N GLU A 166 8.38 -16.27 -13.27
CA GLU A 166 8.28 -17.30 -12.25
C GLU A 166 9.69 -17.54 -11.73
N ASP A 167 9.98 -17.02 -10.53
CA ASP A 167 11.02 -17.48 -9.60
C ASP A 167 11.47 -16.34 -8.67
N ALA A 168 10.54 -15.84 -7.86
CA ALA A 168 10.90 -15.34 -6.54
C ALA A 168 9.66 -15.48 -5.64
N PRO A 169 9.71 -16.29 -4.57
CA PRO A 169 8.62 -16.33 -3.62
C PRO A 169 8.55 -14.95 -2.95
N VAL A 170 7.60 -14.13 -3.41
CA VAL A 170 7.26 -12.87 -2.76
C VAL A 170 6.73 -13.23 -1.39
N VAL A 171 7.57 -13.08 -0.37
CA VAL A 171 7.16 -13.17 1.03
C VAL A 171 6.29 -11.95 1.30
N VAL A 172 5.01 -12.07 0.98
CA VAL A 172 3.99 -11.15 1.48
C VAL A 172 3.94 -11.39 2.99
N ARG A 173 4.61 -10.52 3.75
CA ARG A 173 4.25 -10.36 5.16
C ARG A 173 2.84 -9.80 5.16
N ALA A 174 1.86 -10.69 5.28
CA ALA A 174 0.49 -10.32 5.55
C ALA A 174 0.51 -9.29 6.68
N SER A 175 -0.03 -8.11 6.39
CA SER A 175 -0.31 -7.09 7.41
C SER A 175 -1.03 -7.81 8.54
N ARG A 176 -0.45 -7.75 9.74
CA ARG A 176 -1.08 -8.33 10.92
C ARG A 176 -2.39 -7.58 11.11
N LEU A 177 -3.49 -8.16 10.63
CA LEU A 177 -4.84 -7.85 11.09
C LEU A 177 -4.84 -8.14 12.60
N ARG A 178 -4.51 -7.10 13.36
CA ARG A 178 -4.50 -7.12 14.81
C ARG A 178 -5.94 -6.96 15.30
N SER A 179 -6.78 -7.96 15.07
CA SER A 179 -8.07 -8.09 15.77
C SER A 179 -8.66 -9.48 15.53
N GLY A 180 -8.56 -10.35 16.53
CA GLY A 180 -9.14 -11.69 16.50
C GLY A 180 -8.65 -12.54 17.67
N ARG A 181 -7.37 -12.36 18.04
CA ARG A 181 -6.77 -13.09 19.16
C ARG A 181 -7.38 -12.70 20.52
N ARG A 182 -7.73 -11.44 20.74
CA ARG A 182 -8.41 -10.99 21.99
C ARG A 182 -9.82 -11.58 22.14
N MET A 183 -10.58 -11.71 21.05
CA MET A 183 -11.91 -12.32 21.08
C MET A 183 -11.84 -13.81 21.43
N TYR A 184 -10.82 -14.52 20.93
CA TYR A 184 -10.59 -15.93 21.23
C TYR A 184 -10.25 -16.17 22.71
N TRP A 185 -9.43 -15.31 23.32
CA TRP A 185 -9.12 -15.37 24.76
C TRP A 185 -10.34 -15.07 25.64
N LEU A 186 -11.20 -14.12 25.24
CA LEU A 186 -12.44 -13.84 25.96
C LEU A 186 -13.44 -15.01 25.89
N GLY A 187 -13.54 -15.68 24.74
CA GLY A 187 -14.37 -16.88 24.58
C GLY A 187 -13.91 -18.04 25.49
N TRP A 188 -12.59 -18.29 25.57
CA TRP A 188 -12.04 -19.31 26.46
C TRP A 188 -12.26 -19.00 27.94
N ALA A 189 -12.08 -17.74 28.36
CA ALA A 189 -12.33 -17.32 29.73
C ALA A 189 -13.81 -17.52 30.11
N ALA A 190 -14.75 -17.14 29.24
CA ALA A 190 -16.17 -17.38 29.46
C ALA A 190 -16.52 -18.87 29.56
N GLY A 191 -15.92 -19.72 28.70
CA GLY A 191 -16.12 -21.16 28.75
C GLY A 191 -15.65 -21.80 30.07
N ILE A 192 -14.49 -21.38 30.59
CA ILE A 192 -13.96 -21.87 31.88
C ILE A 192 -14.89 -21.47 33.03
N VAL A 193 -15.41 -20.24 33.03
CA VAL A 193 -16.35 -19.77 34.07
C VAL A 193 -17.64 -20.59 34.07
N VAL A 194 -18.20 -20.89 32.89
CA VAL A 194 -19.41 -21.72 32.77
C VAL A 194 -19.16 -23.14 33.27
N LEU A 195 -18.02 -23.75 32.90
CA LEU A 195 -17.65 -25.10 33.37
C LEU A 195 -17.46 -25.15 34.89
N ALA A 196 -16.82 -24.14 35.49
CA ALA A 196 -16.64 -24.06 36.93
C ALA A 196 -17.98 -23.90 37.67
N ALA A 197 -18.89 -23.08 37.15
CA ALA A 197 -20.23 -22.94 37.71
C ALA A 197 -21.03 -24.24 37.65
N LEU A 198 -21.01 -24.93 36.50
CA LEU A 198 -21.65 -26.24 36.33
C LEU A 198 -21.06 -27.29 37.29
N TRP A 199 -19.73 -27.31 37.44
CA TRP A 199 -19.05 -28.21 38.37
C TRP A 199 -19.50 -27.97 39.81
N LEU A 200 -19.57 -26.71 40.25
CA LEU A 200 -19.98 -26.36 41.60
C LEU A 200 -21.44 -26.76 41.88
N ILE A 201 -22.35 -26.49 40.94
CA ILE A 201 -23.76 -26.90 41.03
C ILE A 201 -23.88 -28.42 41.13
N PHE A 202 -23.13 -29.14 40.29
CA PHE A 202 -23.17 -30.60 40.30
C PHE A 202 -22.58 -31.17 41.60
N SER A 203 -21.50 -30.57 42.10
CA SER A 203 -20.84 -30.97 43.35
C SER A 203 -21.73 -30.75 44.57
N SER A 204 -22.47 -29.64 44.63
CA SER A 204 -23.36 -29.34 45.75
C SER A 204 -24.60 -30.24 45.73
N SER A 205 -25.14 -30.53 44.53
CA SER A 205 -26.23 -31.49 44.37
C SER A 205 -25.83 -32.91 44.79
N LEU A 206 -24.63 -33.37 44.39
CA LEU A 206 -24.10 -34.66 44.82
C LEU A 206 -23.88 -34.70 46.34
N ALA A 207 -23.33 -33.64 46.93
CA ALA A 207 -23.12 -33.57 48.37
C ALA A 207 -24.44 -33.63 49.16
N GLN A 208 -25.49 -32.98 48.67
CA GLN A 208 -26.84 -33.06 49.27
C GLN A 208 -27.43 -34.47 49.17
N MET A 209 -27.24 -35.15 48.03
CA MET A 209 -27.75 -36.51 47.81
C MET A 209 -27.02 -37.54 48.69
N VAL A 210 -25.70 -37.38 48.86
CA VAL A 210 -24.90 -38.21 49.78
C VAL A 210 -25.27 -37.95 51.24
N ALA A 211 -25.51 -36.70 51.64
CA ALA A 211 -25.93 -36.35 53.00
C ALA A 211 -27.32 -36.91 53.35
N GLN A 212 -28.25 -36.97 52.38
CA GLN A 212 -29.56 -37.60 52.59
C GLN A 212 -29.47 -39.12 52.79
N ILE A 213 -28.53 -39.80 52.11
CA ILE A 213 -28.33 -41.24 52.25
C ILE A 213 -27.57 -41.56 53.56
N ALA A 214 -26.60 -40.72 53.96
CA ALA A 214 -25.85 -40.91 55.20
C ALA A 214 -26.61 -40.49 56.47
N GLY A 215 -27.62 -39.62 56.36
CA GLY A 215 -28.46 -39.18 57.48
C GLY A 215 -29.64 -40.11 57.82
N GLN A 216 -29.79 -41.23 57.12
CA GLN A 216 -30.81 -42.26 57.39
C GLN A 216 -30.22 -43.58 57.95
N GLY A 217 -28.97 -43.55 58.42
CA GLY A 217 -28.32 -44.65 59.15
C GLY A 217 -28.38 -44.46 60.66
#